data_AF-A0A1Q7DHX9-F1
#
_entry.id   AF-A0A1Q7DHX9-F1
#
_cell.length_a   1.000
_cell.length_b   1.000
_cell.length_c   1.000
_cell.angle_alpha   90.00
_cell.angle_beta   90.00
_cell.angle_gamma   90.00
#
_symmetry.space_group_name_H-M   'P 1'
#
loop_
_entity.id
_entity.type
_entity.pdbx_description
1 polymer ?
#
loop_
_entity_poly.entity_id
_entity_poly.type
_entity_poly.pdbx_seq_one_letter_code
_entity_poly.pdbx_strand_id
1 'polypeptide(L)'
;MEGTRMFNLGGRAFTRRLALAFGLSYEEAEARKLRHSEGLLSAEQHRQVSELLTADAEVLLQGLALSLKELSRGEHLPSAIYLCGGGSLLPELTLELSKNAWASGLPFAKSPKIRHLVPPDVRNLTDSTGQLSSPQDIAPMGLANHALRTETEERDTVNSVMRRVLSAIKA
;
A
#
# COMPACT_ATOMS: atom_id res chain seq x y z
N MET A 1 13.49 4.05 -12.19
CA MET A 1 13.62 3.15 -11.04
C MET A 1 12.58 2.05 -11.19
N GLU A 2 12.92 0.96 -11.87
CA GLU A 2 12.14 -0.28 -11.77
C GLU A 2 12.89 -1.21 -10.82
N GLY A 3 12.23 -1.53 -9.72
CA GLY A 3 12.80 -2.37 -8.69
C GLY A 3 11.70 -2.79 -7.74
N THR A 4 10.75 -3.54 -8.28
CA THR A 4 9.74 -4.19 -7.46
C THR A 4 10.41 -5.25 -6.60
N ARG A 5 10.12 -5.22 -5.31
CA ARG A 5 10.46 -6.26 -4.35
C ARG A 5 9.17 -6.73 -3.69
N MET A 6 9.02 -8.04 -3.59
CA MET A 6 7.89 -8.67 -2.93
C MET A 6 8.45 -9.63 -1.89
N PHE A 7 7.87 -9.63 -0.70
CA PHE A 7 8.17 -10.60 0.34
C PHE A 7 6.86 -11.15 0.90
N ASN A 8 6.89 -12.39 1.38
CA ASN A 8 5.70 -13.14 1.80
C ASN A 8 5.25 -12.78 3.22
N LEU A 9 5.13 -11.48 3.51
CA LEU A 9 4.63 -11.00 4.79
C LEU A 9 3.68 -9.81 4.56
N GLY A 10 2.45 -9.93 5.06
CA GLY A 10 1.38 -8.98 4.82
C GLY A 10 0.07 -9.40 5.48
N GLY A 11 -1.06 -8.82 5.07
CA GLY A 11 -2.36 -8.95 5.74
C GLY A 11 -2.77 -10.39 6.11
N ARG A 12 -2.54 -11.37 5.22
CA ARG A 12 -2.88 -12.79 5.44
C ARG A 12 -1.95 -13.49 6.43
N ALA A 13 -0.70 -13.04 6.55
CA ALA A 13 0.25 -13.59 7.51
C ALA A 13 -0.17 -13.22 8.93
N PHE A 14 -0.56 -11.96 9.17
CA PHE A 14 -1.13 -11.52 10.43
C PHE A 14 -2.39 -12.33 10.81
N THR A 15 -3.29 -12.59 9.86
CA THR A 15 -4.47 -13.44 10.10
C THR A 15 -4.10 -14.84 10.55
N ARG A 16 -3.15 -15.48 9.86
CA ARG A 16 -2.66 -16.82 10.24
C ARG A 16 -2.00 -16.80 11.62
N ARG A 17 -1.26 -15.74 11.95
CA ARG A 17 -0.66 -15.58 13.28
C ARG A 17 -1.72 -15.55 14.36
N LEU A 18 -2.77 -14.75 14.16
CA LEU A 18 -3.90 -14.65 15.09
C LEU A 18 -4.64 -15.97 15.24
N ALA A 19 -4.93 -16.65 14.12
CA ALA A 19 -5.59 -17.95 14.13
C ALA A 19 -4.81 -18.96 14.98
N LEU A 20 -3.50 -19.05 14.76
CA LEU A 20 -2.63 -19.96 15.51
C LEU A 20 -2.52 -19.58 16.99
N ALA A 21 -2.32 -18.30 17.30
CA ALA A 21 -2.10 -17.85 18.67
C ALA A 21 -3.35 -17.98 19.56
N PHE A 22 -4.53 -17.77 18.98
CA PHE A 22 -5.79 -17.78 19.71
C PHE A 22 -6.64 -19.04 19.49
N GLY A 23 -6.16 -20.01 18.71
CA GLY A 23 -6.89 -21.24 18.40
C GLY A 23 -8.20 -20.99 17.63
N LEU A 24 -8.21 -19.99 16.75
CA LEU A 24 -9.39 -19.57 15.99
C LEU A 24 -9.34 -20.16 14.57
N SER A 25 -10.51 -20.24 13.92
CA SER A 25 -10.57 -20.40 12.47
C SER A 25 -9.97 -19.18 11.76
N TYR A 26 -9.64 -19.33 10.47
CA TYR A 26 -9.06 -18.22 9.70
C TYR A 26 -10.04 -17.04 9.59
N GLU A 27 -11.33 -17.34 9.40
CA GLU A 27 -12.42 -16.37 9.30
C GLU A 27 -12.62 -15.61 10.61
N GLU A 28 -12.61 -16.31 11.75
CA GLU A 28 -12.69 -15.69 13.08
C GLU A 28 -11.47 -14.82 13.38
N ALA A 29 -10.28 -15.27 12.98
CA ALA A 29 -9.05 -14.50 13.12
C ALA A 29 -9.07 -13.23 12.25
N GLU A 30 -9.57 -13.31 11.01
CA GLU A 30 -9.72 -12.15 10.14
C GLU A 30 -10.71 -11.16 10.71
N ALA A 31 -11.88 -11.63 11.16
CA ALA A 31 -12.89 -10.79 11.79
C ALA A 31 -12.33 -10.10 13.04
N ARG A 32 -11.56 -10.81 13.88
CA ARG A 32 -10.90 -10.23 15.05
C ARG A 32 -9.88 -9.17 14.66
N LYS A 33 -9.09 -9.40 13.60
CA LYS A 33 -8.10 -8.45 13.06
C LYS A 33 -8.76 -7.17 12.54
N LEU A 34 -9.86 -7.28 11.80
CA LEU A 34 -10.59 -6.13 11.27
C LEU A 34 -11.20 -5.30 12.41
N ARG A 35 -11.90 -5.96 13.35
CA ARG A 35 -12.44 -5.29 14.54
C ARG A 35 -11.35 -4.64 15.39
N HIS A 36 -10.17 -5.26 15.47
CA HIS A 36 -9.02 -4.66 16.13
C HIS A 36 -8.59 -3.35 15.44
N SER A 37 -8.50 -3.36 14.11
CA SER A 37 -8.13 -2.19 13.31
C SER A 37 -9.14 -1.05 13.43
N GLU A 38 -10.41 -1.39 13.68
CA GLU A 38 -11.51 -0.44 13.86
C GLU A 38 -11.71 0.03 15.30
N GLY A 39 -10.92 -0.47 16.27
CA GLY A 39 -11.08 -0.10 17.68
C GLY A 39 -12.30 -0.71 18.37
N LEU A 40 -12.83 -1.83 17.85
CA LEU A 40 -14.10 -2.45 18.28
C LEU A 40 -13.93 -3.69 19.18
N LEU A 41 -12.72 -3.96 19.68
CA LEU A 41 -12.47 -5.04 20.64
C LEU A 41 -12.53 -4.52 22.08
N SER A 42 -12.62 -5.42 23.06
CA SER A 42 -12.43 -5.01 24.45
C SER A 42 -10.98 -4.56 24.69
N ALA A 43 -10.73 -3.76 25.73
CA ALA A 43 -9.38 -3.28 26.05
C ALA A 43 -8.36 -4.43 26.23
N GLU A 44 -8.78 -5.52 26.88
CA GLU A 44 -7.94 -6.71 27.06
C GLU A 44 -7.68 -7.42 25.73
N GLN A 45 -8.69 -7.58 24.88
CA GLN A 45 -8.51 -8.17 23.56
C GLN A 45 -7.63 -7.31 22.65
N HIS A 46 -7.77 -5.98 22.70
CA HIS A 46 -6.89 -5.06 22.01
C HIS A 46 -5.44 -5.27 22.45
N ARG A 47 -5.19 -5.30 23.76
CA ARG A 47 -3.84 -5.51 24.31
C ARG A 47 -3.21 -6.81 23.80
N GLN A 48 -3.95 -7.92 23.90
CA GLN A 48 -3.46 -9.23 23.45
C GLN A 48 -3.17 -9.28 21.95
N VAL A 49 -4.04 -8.68 21.13
CA VAL A 49 -3.84 -8.61 19.67
C VAL A 49 -2.67 -7.70 19.32
N SER A 50 -2.58 -6.51 19.92
CA SER A 50 -1.49 -5.56 19.65
C SER A 50 -0.13 -6.11 20.08
N GLU A 51 -0.02 -6.75 21.24
CA GLU A 51 1.23 -7.39 21.67
C GLU A 51 1.73 -8.39 20.62
N LEU A 52 0.83 -9.20 20.07
CA LEU A 52 1.16 -10.20 19.05
C LEU A 52 1.52 -9.57 17.69
N LEU A 53 0.69 -8.63 17.21
CA LEU A 53 0.86 -8.01 15.89
C LEU A 53 2.02 -7.03 15.85
N THR A 54 2.42 -6.44 16.97
CA THR A 54 3.59 -5.55 17.06
C THR A 54 4.87 -6.31 16.71
N ALA A 55 5.06 -7.50 17.27
CA ALA A 55 6.21 -8.34 16.96
C ALA A 55 6.26 -8.71 15.47
N ASP A 56 5.11 -9.06 14.87
CA ASP A 56 5.04 -9.35 13.44
C ASP A 56 5.29 -8.10 12.57
N ALA A 57 4.84 -6.92 13.01
CA ALA A 57 5.08 -5.66 12.33
C ALA A 57 6.57 -5.28 12.35
N GLU A 58 7.27 -5.50 13.46
CA GLU A 58 8.72 -5.31 13.54
C GLU A 58 9.48 -6.19 12.54
N VAL A 59 9.12 -7.48 12.45
CA VAL A 59 9.69 -8.41 11.47
C VAL A 59 9.40 -7.95 10.03
N LEU A 60 8.20 -7.45 9.77
CA LEU A 60 7.83 -6.87 8.49
C LEU A 60 8.71 -5.68 8.11
N LEU A 61 8.98 -4.78 9.06
CA LEU A 61 9.81 -3.61 8.82
C LEU A 61 11.29 -3.94 8.66
N GLN A 62 11.78 -4.99 9.31
CA GLN A 62 13.13 -5.52 9.04
C GLN A 62 13.26 -6.04 7.60
N GLY A 63 12.26 -6.80 7.13
CA GLY A 63 12.20 -7.26 5.74
C GLY A 63 12.10 -6.11 4.73
N LEU A 64 11.32 -5.07 5.05
CA LEU A 64 11.25 -3.84 4.28
C LEU A 64 12.62 -3.13 4.22
N ALA A 65 13.29 -2.99 5.36
CA ALA A 65 14.59 -2.32 5.44
C ALA A 65 15.64 -3.03 4.59
N LEU A 66 15.69 -4.36 4.66
CA LEU A 66 16.57 -5.16 3.80
C LEU A 66 16.27 -4.94 2.31
N SER A 67 14.99 -4.97 1.94
CA SER A 67 14.54 -4.76 0.56
C SER A 67 14.92 -3.37 0.04
N LEU A 68 14.76 -2.33 0.87
CA LEU A 68 15.13 -0.96 0.53
C LEU A 68 16.65 -0.78 0.40
N LYS A 69 17.44 -1.44 1.24
CA LYS A 69 18.90 -1.43 1.14
C LYS A 69 19.35 -2.00 -0.21
N GLU A 70 18.82 -3.16 -0.60
CA GLU A 70 19.11 -3.76 -1.91
C GLU A 70 18.66 -2.87 -3.07
N LEU A 71 17.48 -2.25 -2.94
CA LEU A 71 16.90 -1.39 -3.97
C LEU A 71 17.70 -0.08 -4.14
N SER A 72 18.31 0.42 -3.07
CA SER A 72 19.09 1.66 -3.11
C SER A 72 20.28 1.58 -4.05
N ARG A 73 20.90 0.40 -4.23
CA ARG A 73 22.08 0.18 -5.09
C ARG A 73 23.20 1.22 -4.88
N GLY A 74 23.34 1.74 -3.66
CA GLY A 74 24.33 2.78 -3.33
C GLY A 74 23.87 4.22 -3.59
N GLU A 75 22.66 4.44 -4.07
CA GLU A 75 22.03 5.74 -4.21
C GLU A 75 21.15 6.11 -3.01
N HIS A 76 20.77 7.39 -2.93
CA HIS A 76 19.89 7.86 -1.87
C HIS A 76 18.44 7.41 -2.10
N LEU A 77 17.79 6.94 -1.03
CA LEU A 77 16.38 6.59 -1.04
C LEU A 77 15.49 7.84 -0.94
N PRO A 78 14.35 7.87 -1.66
CA PRO A 78 13.36 8.93 -1.50
C PRO A 78 12.76 8.90 -0.10
N SER A 79 12.62 10.06 0.52
CA SER A 79 12.07 10.17 1.88
C SER A 79 10.55 10.05 1.94
N ALA A 80 9.83 10.15 0.82
CA ALA A 80 8.38 10.01 0.81
C ALA A 80 8.00 8.53 0.63
N ILE A 81 7.34 7.95 1.63
CA ILE A 81 6.89 6.56 1.61
C ILE A 81 5.38 6.55 1.71
N TYR A 82 4.77 5.87 0.75
CA TYR A 82 3.32 5.80 0.61
C TYR A 82 2.84 4.40 0.96
N LEU A 83 1.85 4.31 1.85
CA LEU A 83 1.20 3.07 2.22
C LEU A 83 -0.14 2.93 1.51
N CYS A 84 -0.46 1.72 1.07
CA CYS A 84 -1.78 1.38 0.53
C CYS A 84 -2.13 -0.08 0.82
N GLY A 85 -3.39 -0.45 0.56
CA GLY A 85 -3.93 -1.79 0.81
C GLY A 85 -4.46 -1.97 2.24
N GLY A 86 -5.39 -2.92 2.42
CA GLY A 86 -6.06 -3.14 3.71
C GLY A 86 -5.11 -3.54 4.86
N GLY A 87 -4.04 -4.27 4.55
CA GLY A 87 -3.03 -4.63 5.55
C GLY A 87 -2.25 -3.43 6.12
N SER A 88 -2.25 -2.30 5.42
CA SER A 88 -1.63 -1.07 5.91
C SER A 88 -2.40 -0.36 7.02
N LEU A 89 -3.65 -0.78 7.26
CA LEU A 89 -4.55 -0.19 8.26
C LEU A 89 -4.37 -0.76 9.66
N LEU A 90 -3.48 -1.73 9.83
CA LEU A 90 -3.12 -2.22 11.16
C LEU A 90 -2.44 -1.09 11.96
N PRO A 91 -2.94 -0.78 13.19
CA PRO A 91 -2.37 0.26 14.02
C PRO A 91 -0.88 0.03 14.31
N GLU A 92 -0.49 -1.22 14.54
CA GLU A 92 0.88 -1.62 14.86
C GLU A 92 1.84 -1.23 13.74
N LEU A 93 1.45 -1.45 12.49
CA LEU A 93 2.30 -1.11 11.35
C LEU A 93 2.54 0.40 11.27
N THR A 94 1.49 1.19 11.46
CA THR A 94 1.59 2.66 11.45
C THR A 94 2.45 3.16 12.61
N LEU A 95 2.26 2.58 13.79
CA LEU A 95 3.03 2.90 14.99
C LEU A 95 4.52 2.58 14.80
N GLU A 96 4.86 1.35 14.41
CA GLU A 96 6.25 0.94 14.21
C GLU A 96 6.95 1.74 13.10
N LEU A 97 6.23 2.04 12.01
CA LEU A 97 6.74 2.89 10.94
C LEU A 97 7.07 4.30 11.42
N SER A 98 6.23 4.87 12.29
CA SER A 98 6.40 6.22 12.83
C SER A 98 7.62 6.37 13.75
N LYS A 99 8.03 5.28 14.41
CA LYS A 99 9.23 5.26 15.28
C LYS A 99 10.53 5.42 14.48
N ASN A 100 10.51 5.18 13.16
CA ASN A 100 11.66 5.29 12.26
C ASN A 100 12.89 4.43 12.62
N ALA A 101 12.82 3.54 13.62
CA ALA A 101 13.93 2.67 14.00
C ALA A 101 14.37 1.75 12.84
N TRP A 102 13.40 1.28 12.05
CA TRP A 102 13.61 0.44 10.86
C TRP A 102 14.43 1.14 9.75
N ALA A 103 14.46 2.48 9.73
CA ALA A 103 15.16 3.26 8.72
C ALA A 103 16.66 3.44 9.03
N SER A 104 17.10 3.03 10.22
CA SER A 104 18.49 3.16 10.66
C SER A 104 19.43 2.41 9.72
N GLY A 105 20.51 3.09 9.28
CA GLY A 105 21.50 2.51 8.37
C GLY A 105 21.07 2.43 6.90
N LEU A 106 19.89 2.95 6.53
CA LEU A 106 19.47 3.09 5.14
C LEU A 106 19.87 4.47 4.58
N PRO A 107 20.21 4.56 3.28
CA PRO A 107 20.72 5.78 2.66
C PRO A 107 19.60 6.79 2.34
N PHE A 108 18.76 7.14 3.32
CA PHE A 108 17.80 8.22 3.15
C PHE A 108 18.48 9.59 3.25
N ALA A 109 18.22 10.50 2.30
CA ALA A 109 18.74 11.86 2.35
C ALA A 109 18.10 12.71 3.48
N LYS A 110 16.89 12.35 3.91
CA LYS A 110 16.11 12.94 5.01
C LYS A 110 15.30 11.84 5.68
N SER A 111 14.95 12.00 6.95
CA SER A 111 14.10 11.04 7.66
C SER A 111 12.84 10.71 6.84
N PRO A 112 12.52 9.42 6.67
CA PRO A 112 11.37 9.04 5.87
C PRO A 112 10.07 9.55 6.49
N LYS A 113 9.17 10.00 5.62
CA LYS A 113 7.83 10.47 5.94
C LYS A 113 6.84 9.47 5.39
N ILE A 114 6.12 8.84 6.30
CA ILE A 114 5.13 7.82 5.99
C ILE A 114 3.77 8.49 5.85
N ARG A 115 3.02 8.15 4.80
CA ARG A 115 1.64 8.60 4.60
C ARG A 115 0.83 7.53 3.88
N HIS A 116 -0.40 7.29 4.32
CA HIS A 116 -1.33 6.47 3.52
C HIS A 116 -1.80 7.23 2.28
N LEU A 117 -1.87 6.53 1.16
CA LEU A 117 -2.62 6.98 0.00
C LEU A 117 -4.11 6.89 0.30
N VAL A 118 -4.83 7.95 -0.03
CA VAL A 118 -6.29 8.03 0.06
C VAL A 118 -6.88 8.20 -1.34
N PRO A 119 -8.15 7.82 -1.58
CA PRO A 119 -8.76 7.89 -2.90
C PRO A 119 -8.54 9.22 -3.65
N PRO A 120 -8.58 10.42 -3.01
CA PRO A 120 -8.27 11.68 -3.66
C PRO A 120 -6.83 11.83 -4.20
N ASP A 121 -5.87 11.02 -3.75
CA ASP A 121 -4.51 10.99 -4.30
C ASP A 121 -4.46 10.36 -5.71
N VAL A 122 -5.45 9.54 -6.07
CA VAL A 122 -5.55 8.90 -7.38
C VAL A 122 -6.17 9.90 -8.36
N ARG A 123 -5.31 10.56 -9.13
CA ARG A 123 -5.71 11.55 -10.14
C ARG A 123 -6.36 10.88 -11.36
N ASN A 124 -7.14 11.66 -12.11
CA ASN A 124 -7.79 11.29 -13.37
C ASN A 124 -8.82 10.15 -13.24
N LEU A 125 -9.32 9.92 -12.04
CA LEU A 125 -10.40 8.98 -11.75
C LEU A 125 -11.41 9.67 -10.84
N THR A 126 -12.69 9.60 -11.17
CA THR A 126 -13.79 10.11 -10.34
C THR A 126 -14.65 8.94 -9.89
N ASP A 127 -14.75 8.72 -8.58
CA ASP A 127 -15.70 7.78 -8.01
C ASP A 127 -17.08 8.45 -7.89
N SER A 128 -18.02 8.07 -8.75
CA SER A 128 -19.40 8.54 -8.70
C SER A 128 -20.26 7.82 -7.67
N THR A 129 -19.79 6.72 -7.10
CA THR A 129 -20.53 5.92 -6.11
C THR A 129 -20.36 6.46 -4.68
N GLY A 130 -19.23 7.15 -4.43
CA GLY A 130 -18.85 7.62 -3.10
C GLY A 130 -18.50 6.49 -2.12
N GLN A 131 -18.28 5.27 -2.62
CA GLN A 131 -18.00 4.10 -1.79
C GLN A 131 -16.50 3.94 -1.51
N LEU A 132 -15.64 4.50 -2.37
CA LEU A 132 -14.18 4.39 -2.23
C LEU A 132 -13.68 5.46 -1.28
N SER A 133 -13.24 5.03 -0.09
CA SER A 133 -12.91 5.95 1.02
C SER A 133 -11.64 5.57 1.78
N SER A 134 -11.05 4.40 1.47
CA SER A 134 -10.01 3.80 2.28
C SER A 134 -8.73 3.51 1.47
N PRO A 135 -7.55 3.48 2.11
CA PRO A 135 -6.30 2.99 1.51
C PRO A 135 -6.40 1.62 0.84
N GLN A 136 -7.38 0.78 1.22
CA GLN A 136 -7.64 -0.51 0.57
C GLN A 136 -8.14 -0.36 -0.88
N ASP A 137 -8.77 0.77 -1.20
CA ASP A 137 -9.37 1.05 -2.50
C ASP A 137 -8.34 1.55 -3.53
N ILE A 138 -7.14 1.90 -3.08
CA ILE A 138 -6.08 2.47 -3.94
C ILE A 138 -5.62 1.51 -5.02
N ALA A 139 -5.49 0.22 -4.71
CA ALA A 139 -5.06 -0.78 -5.69
C ALA A 139 -6.07 -0.92 -6.84
N PRO A 140 -7.37 -1.17 -6.60
CA PRO A 140 -8.35 -1.20 -7.69
C PRO A 140 -8.49 0.14 -8.41
N MET A 141 -8.42 1.28 -7.70
CA MET A 141 -8.42 2.61 -8.35
C MET A 141 -7.20 2.82 -9.24
N GLY A 142 -6.02 2.35 -8.84
CA GLY A 142 -4.80 2.41 -9.64
C GLY A 142 -4.94 1.64 -10.95
N LEU A 143 -5.56 0.45 -10.90
CA LEU A 143 -5.86 -0.33 -12.09
C LEU A 143 -6.88 0.37 -13.01
N ALA A 144 -7.95 0.92 -12.45
CA ALA A 144 -8.94 1.68 -13.22
C ALA A 144 -8.31 2.91 -13.89
N ASN A 145 -7.50 3.67 -13.16
CA ASN A 145 -6.78 4.81 -13.70
C ASN A 145 -5.79 4.41 -14.81
N HIS A 146 -5.09 3.28 -14.64
CA HIS A 146 -4.22 2.76 -15.68
C HIS A 146 -5.00 2.42 -16.97
N ALA A 147 -6.13 1.73 -16.84
CA ALA A 147 -6.98 1.40 -17.99
C ALA A 147 -7.49 2.65 -18.73
N LEU A 148 -8.01 3.65 -18.00
CA LEU A 148 -8.48 4.92 -18.59
C LEU A 148 -7.39 5.68 -19.32
N ARG A 149 -6.17 5.67 -18.77
CA ARG A 149 -5.02 6.29 -19.41
C ARG A 149 -4.66 5.60 -20.72
N THR A 150 -4.60 4.28 -20.72
CA THR A 150 -4.31 3.49 -21.93
C THR A 150 -5.35 3.77 -23.03
N GLU A 151 -6.64 3.76 -22.71
CA GLU A 151 -7.70 4.06 -23.69
C GLU A 151 -7.58 5.49 -24.25
N THR A 152 -7.20 6.46 -23.41
CA THR A 152 -7.01 7.86 -23.84
C THR A 152 -5.81 7.98 -24.78
N GLU A 153 -4.68 7.36 -24.42
CA GLU A 153 -3.45 7.35 -25.22
C GLU A 153 -3.71 6.69 -26.60
N GLU A 154 -4.49 5.61 -26.65
CA GLU A 154 -4.90 4.96 -27.91
C GLU A 154 -5.76 5.88 -28.78
N ARG A 155 -6.79 6.53 -28.20
CA ARG A 155 -7.65 7.47 -28.93
C ARG A 155 -6.87 8.65 -29.49
N ASP A 156 -5.97 9.23 -28.70
CA ASP A 156 -5.15 10.36 -29.13
C ASP A 156 -4.22 9.98 -30.27
N THR A 157 -3.67 8.77 -30.23
CA THR A 157 -2.85 8.22 -31.30
C THR A 157 -3.65 8.11 -32.60
N VAL A 158 -4.85 7.51 -32.57
CA VAL A 158 -5.73 7.41 -33.76
C VAL A 158 -6.10 8.79 -34.31
N ASN A 159 -6.48 9.73 -33.44
CA ASN A 159 -6.84 11.10 -33.82
C ASN A 159 -5.67 11.85 -34.45
N SER A 160 -4.43 11.59 -34.01
CA SER A 160 -3.23 12.19 -34.59
C SER A 160 -2.95 11.67 -36.00
N VAL A 161 -3.12 10.36 -36.23
CA VAL A 161 -2.95 9.73 -37.55
C VAL A 161 -4.00 10.24 -38.52
N MET A 162 -5.28 10.28 -38.12
CA MET A 162 -6.35 10.82 -38.97
C MET A 162 -6.10 12.27 -39.37
N ARG A 163 -5.66 13.12 -38.43
CA ARG A 163 -5.31 14.53 -38.75
C ARG A 163 -4.19 14.64 -39.78
N ARG A 164 -3.15 13.79 -39.68
CA ARG A 164 -2.05 13.76 -40.67
C ARG A 164 -2.51 13.28 -42.04
N VAL A 165 -3.39 12.29 -42.11
CA VAL A 165 -3.97 11.83 -43.39
C VAL A 165 -4.83 12.93 -44.02
N LEU A 166 -5.70 13.57 -43.25
CA LEU A 166 -6.56 14.66 -43.74
C LEU A 166 -5.74 15.87 -44.22
N SER A 167 -4.63 16.20 -43.55
CA SER A 167 -3.75 17.30 -43.99
C SER A 167 -3.01 16.96 -45.29
N ALA A 168 -2.64 15.68 -45.48
CA ALA A 168 -1.98 15.23 -46.70
C ALA A 168 -2.91 15.20 -47.92
N ILE A 169 -4.22 14.95 -47.71
CA ILE A 169 -5.24 14.98 -48.79
C ILE A 169 -5.57 16.41 -49.23
N LYS A 170 -5.37 17.42 -48.36
CA LYS A 170 -5.64 18.84 -48.67
C LYS A 170 -4.45 19.56 -49.33
N ALA A 171 -3.30 18.90 -49.48
CA ALA A 171 -2.11 19.41 -50.16
C ALA A 171 -2.05 18.86 -51.59
#